data_AF-A0A497RHS0-F1
#
_entry.id   AF-A0A497RHS0-F1
#
_cell.length_a   1.000
_cell.length_b   1.000
_cell.length_c   1.000
_cell.angle_alpha   90.00
_cell.angle_beta   90.00
_cell.angle_gamma   90.00
#
_symmetry.space_group_name_H-M   'P 1'
#
loop_
_entity.id
_entity.type
_entity.pdbx_description
1 polymer ?
#
loop_
_entity_poly.entity_id
_entity_poly.type
_entity_poly.pdbx_seq_one_letter_code
_entity_poly.pdbx_strand_id
1 'polypeptide(L)'
;RKALDLLRVSGEIAERENSERVTREHVKKAVRKIESDQVSEAVRTLPTQSKVLLFGMIILTESGYAKFTTGEAYSIYRNLCRRIGLDVLTQRRVSDLISELDMLGIINSIVISKGRYGRTREIKVEMPIEDLKKVLLEDYRLENLLKYEKDLKSLISLDTFGDV
;
A
#
# COMPACT_ATOMS: atom_id res chain seq x y z
N ARG A 1 16.35 -21.69 -2.00
CA ARG A 1 16.23 -20.74 -0.85
C ARG A 1 14.79 -20.72 -0.33
N LYS A 2 13.79 -20.29 -1.12
CA LYS A 2 12.36 -20.23 -0.72
C LYS A 2 11.80 -21.45 0.06
N ALA A 3 12.09 -22.69 -0.36
CA ALA A 3 11.59 -23.89 0.34
C ALA A 3 12.21 -24.10 1.74
N LEU A 4 13.50 -23.76 1.91
CA LEU A 4 14.19 -23.83 3.21
C LEU A 4 13.70 -22.71 4.13
N ASP A 5 13.52 -21.50 3.60
CA ASP A 5 12.97 -20.37 4.35
C ASP A 5 11.55 -20.67 4.84
N LEU A 6 10.71 -21.24 3.96
CA LEU A 6 9.37 -21.69 4.32
C LEU A 6 9.39 -22.73 5.44
N LEU A 7 10.25 -23.74 5.34
CA LEU A 7 10.37 -24.78 6.36
C LEU A 7 10.82 -24.19 7.71
N ARG A 8 11.83 -23.31 7.69
CA ARG A 8 12.33 -22.63 8.90
C ARG A 8 11.23 -21.82 9.59
N VAL A 9 10.55 -20.94 8.86
CA VAL A 9 9.48 -20.11 9.43
C VAL A 9 8.30 -20.96 9.91
N SER A 10 7.99 -22.06 9.21
CA SER A 10 6.96 -23.02 9.66
C SER A 10 7.33 -23.67 11.00
N GLY A 11 8.60 -24.02 11.19
CA GLY A 11 9.12 -24.53 12.45
C GLY A 11 9.04 -23.50 13.58
N GLU A 12 9.48 -22.26 13.32
CA GLU A 12 9.40 -21.16 14.30
C GLU A 12 7.96 -20.85 14.74
N ILE A 13 7.00 -20.94 13.82
CA ILE A 13 5.58 -20.77 14.14
C ILE A 13 5.07 -21.94 14.99
N ALA A 14 5.43 -23.18 14.63
CA ALA A 14 5.05 -24.36 15.41
C ALA A 14 5.59 -24.30 16.84
N GLU A 15 6.84 -23.86 17.01
CA GLU A 15 7.49 -23.69 18.30
C GLU A 15 6.81 -22.62 19.16
N ARG A 16 6.50 -21.45 18.57
CA ARG A 16 5.74 -20.39 19.28
C ARG A 16 4.35 -20.83 19.72
N GLU A 17 3.72 -21.71 18.96
CA GLU A 17 2.39 -22.27 19.26
C GLU A 17 2.48 -23.51 20.18
N ASN A 18 3.68 -23.86 20.69
CA ASN A 18 3.95 -25.05 21.49
C ASN A 18 3.43 -26.36 20.84
N SER A 19 3.53 -26.45 19.51
CA SER A 19 3.11 -27.62 18.76
C SER A 19 4.26 -28.62 18.56
N GLU A 20 4.04 -29.88 18.88
CA GLU A 20 5.06 -30.94 18.76
C GLU A 20 5.47 -31.23 17.30
N ARG A 21 4.67 -30.81 16.31
CA ARG A 21 4.94 -31.08 14.89
C ARG A 21 4.51 -29.93 14.01
N VAL A 22 5.23 -29.73 12.90
CA VAL A 22 4.82 -28.76 11.87
C VAL A 22 3.58 -29.28 11.14
N THR A 23 2.49 -28.52 11.20
CA THR A 23 1.23 -28.83 10.51
C THR A 23 1.10 -28.03 9.22
N ARG A 24 0.15 -28.42 8.35
CA ARG A 24 -0.21 -27.63 7.16
C ARG A 24 -0.61 -26.20 7.50
N GLU A 25 -1.17 -25.97 8.69
CA GLU A 25 -1.58 -24.64 9.13
C GLU A 25 -0.37 -23.76 9.43
N HIS A 26 0.67 -24.30 10.07
CA HIS A 26 1.92 -23.56 10.28
C HIS A 26 2.58 -23.17 8.95
N VAL A 27 2.52 -24.05 7.94
CA VAL A 27 3.02 -23.75 6.59
C VAL A 27 2.24 -22.60 5.94
N LYS A 28 0.91 -22.61 6.03
CA LYS A 28 0.08 -21.50 5.51
C LYS A 28 0.40 -20.17 6.20
N LYS A 29 0.55 -20.18 7.53
CA LYS A 29 0.94 -18.99 8.30
C LYS A 29 2.35 -18.53 7.91
N ALA A 30 3.28 -19.46 7.69
CA ALA A 30 4.65 -19.15 7.28
C ALA A 30 4.70 -18.50 5.90
N VAL A 31 3.91 -18.97 4.92
CA VAL A 31 3.80 -18.33 3.60
C VAL A 31 3.36 -16.88 3.77
N ARG A 32 2.25 -16.62 4.47
CA ARG A 32 1.73 -15.25 4.68
C ARG A 32 2.74 -14.36 5.39
N LYS A 33 3.42 -14.90 6.40
CA LYS A 33 4.45 -14.16 7.14
C LYS A 33 5.63 -13.79 6.24
N ILE A 34 6.15 -14.74 5.48
CA ILE A 34 7.28 -14.50 4.55
C ILE A 34 6.90 -13.47 3.50
N GLU A 35 5.69 -13.54 2.95
CA GLU A 35 5.18 -12.57 1.99
C GLU A 35 5.08 -11.17 2.62
N SER A 36 4.46 -11.06 3.80
CA SER A 36 4.35 -9.77 4.51
C SER A 36 5.71 -9.17 4.88
N ASP A 37 6.66 -9.99 5.34
CA ASP A 37 8.02 -9.55 5.68
C ASP A 37 8.77 -9.05 4.43
N GLN A 38 8.63 -9.74 3.28
CA GLN A 38 9.24 -9.31 2.02
C GLN A 38 8.66 -7.99 1.51
N VAL A 39 7.34 -7.84 1.57
CA VAL A 39 6.67 -6.61 1.15
C VAL A 39 7.04 -5.45 2.08
N SER A 40 7.10 -5.68 3.38
CA SER A 40 7.54 -4.68 4.37
C SER A 40 8.95 -4.18 4.06
N GLU A 41 9.88 -5.08 3.75
CA GLU A 41 11.25 -4.69 3.37
C GLU A 41 11.28 -3.91 2.05
N ALA A 42 10.47 -4.31 1.06
CA ALA A 42 10.32 -3.54 -0.18
C ALA A 42 9.82 -2.12 0.11
N VAL A 43 8.80 -1.97 0.98
CA VAL A 43 8.25 -0.65 1.37
C VAL A 43 9.32 0.22 2.05
N ARG A 44 10.19 -0.33 2.90
CA ARG A 44 11.29 0.43 3.52
C ARG A 44 12.23 1.06 2.49
N THR A 45 12.55 0.29 1.45
CA THR A 45 13.49 0.70 0.40
C THR A 45 12.87 1.58 -0.69
N LEU A 46 11.56 1.84 -0.64
CA LEU A 46 10.87 2.66 -1.64
C LEU A 46 11.43 4.10 -1.67
N PRO A 47 11.51 4.72 -2.86
CA PRO A 47 11.77 6.15 -2.98
C PRO A 47 10.68 6.98 -2.28
N THR A 48 11.05 8.18 -1.81
CA THR A 48 10.13 9.08 -1.09
C THR A 48 8.84 9.36 -1.87
N GLN A 49 8.93 9.55 -3.19
CA GLN A 49 7.75 9.80 -4.03
C GLN A 49 6.77 8.60 -4.05
N SER A 50 7.29 7.38 -4.11
CA SER A 50 6.48 6.15 -4.04
C SER A 50 5.87 5.96 -2.65
N LYS A 51 6.61 6.29 -1.59
CA LYS A 51 6.10 6.25 -0.21
C LYS A 51 4.95 7.25 0.01
N VAL A 52 5.07 8.47 -0.51
CA VAL A 52 4.01 9.50 -0.44
C VAL A 52 2.76 9.04 -1.19
N LEU A 53 2.93 8.45 -2.37
CA LEU A 53 1.82 7.87 -3.13
C LEU A 53 1.13 6.74 -2.37
N LEU A 54 1.91 5.80 -1.82
CA LEU A 54 1.39 4.70 -1.02
C LEU A 54 0.65 5.19 0.23
N PHE A 55 1.18 6.20 0.90
CA PHE A 55 0.50 6.84 2.04
C PHE A 55 -0.85 7.46 1.64
N GLY A 56 -0.93 8.11 0.47
CA GLY A 56 -2.19 8.61 -0.06
C GLY A 56 -3.22 7.52 -0.32
N MET A 57 -2.79 6.38 -0.87
CA MET A 57 -3.64 5.21 -1.08
C MET A 57 -4.13 4.61 0.25
N ILE A 58 -3.27 4.55 1.26
CA ILE A 58 -3.64 4.12 2.62
C ILE A 58 -4.74 5.02 3.19
N ILE A 59 -4.59 6.34 3.07
CA ILE A 59 -5.61 7.29 3.54
C ILE A 59 -6.95 7.05 2.82
N LEU A 60 -6.94 6.83 1.50
CA LEU A 60 -8.17 6.53 0.75
C LEU A 60 -8.85 5.28 1.31
N THR A 61 -8.09 4.21 1.53
CA THR A 61 -8.63 2.96 2.09
C THR A 61 -9.17 3.14 3.51
N GLU A 62 -8.44 3.83 4.38
CA GLU A 62 -8.92 4.15 5.75
C GLU A 62 -10.15 5.06 5.75
N SER A 63 -10.38 5.83 4.68
CA SER A 63 -11.55 6.70 4.51
C SER A 63 -12.76 5.97 3.91
N GLY A 64 -12.70 4.64 3.78
CA GLY A 64 -13.81 3.80 3.32
C GLY A 64 -13.78 3.43 1.84
N TYR A 65 -12.79 3.91 1.07
CA TYR A 65 -12.64 3.54 -0.34
C TYR A 65 -11.95 2.18 -0.47
N ALA A 66 -12.75 1.12 -0.52
CA ALA A 66 -12.25 -0.25 -0.75
C ALA A 66 -11.49 -0.38 -2.09
N LYS A 67 -11.85 0.44 -3.07
CA LYS A 67 -11.19 0.58 -4.37
C LYS A 67 -11.23 2.03 -4.82
N PHE A 68 -10.23 2.45 -5.59
CA PHE A 68 -10.11 3.82 -6.10
C PHE A 68 -9.41 3.83 -7.46
N THR A 69 -9.54 4.91 -8.22
CA THR A 69 -8.93 5.03 -9.56
C THR A 69 -7.56 5.69 -9.53
N THR A 70 -6.82 5.58 -10.64
CA THR A 70 -5.55 6.30 -10.84
C THR A 70 -5.69 7.82 -10.61
N GLY A 71 -6.82 8.42 -11.03
CA GLY A 71 -7.06 9.85 -10.86
C GLY A 71 -7.23 10.26 -9.40
N GLU A 72 -7.91 9.42 -8.63
CA GLU A 72 -8.17 9.63 -7.20
C GLU A 72 -6.87 9.52 -6.40
N ALA A 73 -6.08 8.46 -6.66
CA ALA A 73 -4.77 8.28 -6.07
C ALA A 73 -3.83 9.47 -6.41
N TYR A 74 -3.84 9.94 -7.66
CA TYR A 74 -3.06 11.11 -8.08
C TYR A 74 -3.48 12.41 -7.37
N SER A 75 -4.79 12.61 -7.19
CA SER A 75 -5.32 13.80 -6.51
C SER A 75 -4.83 13.88 -5.07
N ILE A 76 -4.91 12.78 -4.32
CA ILE A 76 -4.41 12.72 -2.94
C ILE A 76 -2.89 12.88 -2.89
N TYR A 77 -2.16 12.17 -3.75
CA TYR A 77 -0.70 12.30 -3.86
C TYR A 77 -0.28 13.76 -4.09
N ARG A 78 -0.91 14.46 -5.03
CA ARG A 78 -0.61 15.87 -5.32
C ARG A 78 -0.86 16.78 -4.12
N ASN A 79 -1.93 16.54 -3.37
CA ASN A 79 -2.22 17.29 -2.16
C ASN A 79 -1.18 17.03 -1.06
N LEU A 80 -0.76 15.78 -0.89
CA LEU A 80 0.29 15.41 0.06
C LEU A 80 1.61 16.10 -0.29
N CYS A 81 2.09 15.98 -1.53
CA CYS A 81 3.33 16.62 -1.98
C CYS A 81 3.35 18.13 -1.67
N ARG A 82 2.25 18.84 -1.95
CA ARG A 82 2.13 20.28 -1.65
C ARG A 82 2.23 20.60 -0.16
N ARG A 83 1.65 19.77 0.70
CA ARG A 83 1.67 19.99 2.15
C ARG A 83 3.05 19.77 2.76
N ILE A 84 3.83 18.85 2.22
CA ILE A 84 5.19 18.56 2.70
C ILE A 84 6.30 19.24 1.88
N GLY A 85 5.94 20.14 0.95
CA GLY A 85 6.91 20.91 0.16
C GLY A 85 7.70 20.07 -0.85
N LEU A 86 7.15 18.95 -1.33
CA LEU A 86 7.75 18.15 -2.39
C LEU A 86 7.22 18.57 -3.77
N ASP A 87 8.07 18.42 -4.77
CA ASP A 87 7.68 18.54 -6.17
C ASP A 87 6.67 17.45 -6.55
N VAL A 88 5.62 17.88 -7.25
CA VAL A 88 4.56 17.02 -7.75
C VAL A 88 5.01 16.40 -9.07
N LEU A 89 5.08 15.07 -9.11
CA LEU A 89 5.37 14.35 -10.36
C LEU A 89 4.20 14.42 -11.34
N THR A 90 4.49 14.24 -12.62
CA THR A 90 3.46 14.17 -13.66
C THR A 90 2.55 12.95 -13.47
N GLN A 91 1.30 13.01 -13.96
CA GLN A 91 0.39 11.86 -13.92
C GLN A 91 0.99 10.60 -14.56
N ARG A 92 1.76 10.77 -15.65
CA ARG A 92 2.45 9.66 -16.31
C ARG A 92 3.41 8.97 -15.33
N ARG A 93 4.27 9.73 -14.66
CA ARG A 93 5.23 9.16 -13.71
C ARG A 93 4.53 8.51 -12.51
N VAL A 94 3.44 9.10 -12.01
CA VAL A 94 2.65 8.48 -10.94
C VAL A 94 2.01 7.16 -11.39
N SER A 95 1.56 7.06 -12.65
CA SER A 95 1.09 5.79 -13.23
C SER A 95 2.19 4.72 -13.31
N ASP A 96 3.43 5.13 -13.59
CA ASP A 96 4.59 4.23 -13.53
C ASP A 96 4.82 3.76 -12.08
N LEU A 97 4.78 4.67 -11.09
CA LEU A 97 4.90 4.31 -9.67
C LEU A 97 3.80 3.35 -9.21
N ILE A 98 2.56 3.53 -9.68
CA ILE A 98 1.45 2.59 -9.43
C ILE A 98 1.81 1.21 -9.98
N SER A 99 2.37 1.16 -11.19
CA SER A 99 2.77 -0.12 -11.80
C SER A 99 3.95 -0.75 -11.04
N GLU A 100 4.90 0.04 -10.54
CA GLU A 100 5.98 -0.43 -9.67
C GLU A 100 5.43 -1.04 -8.35
N LEU A 101 4.46 -0.37 -7.70
CA LEU A 101 3.82 -0.89 -6.48
C LEU A 101 3.00 -2.17 -6.73
N ASP A 102 2.34 -2.28 -7.88
CA ASP A 102 1.59 -3.47 -8.32
C ASP A 102 2.53 -4.65 -8.56
N MET A 103 3.68 -4.42 -9.20
CA MET A 103 4.71 -5.45 -9.39
C MET A 103 5.31 -5.96 -8.07
N LEU A 104 5.38 -5.09 -7.05
CA LEU A 104 5.81 -5.48 -5.70
C LEU A 104 4.72 -6.23 -4.91
N GLY A 105 3.49 -6.31 -5.44
CA GLY A 105 2.35 -6.94 -4.76
C GLY A 105 1.80 -6.16 -3.58
N ILE A 106 2.17 -4.88 -3.44
CA ILE A 106 1.66 -3.99 -2.37
C ILE A 106 0.21 -3.62 -2.65
N ILE A 107 -0.09 -3.39 -3.93
CA ILE A 107 -1.42 -3.08 -4.44
C ILE A 107 -1.78 -4.08 -5.55
N ASN A 108 -3.05 -4.13 -5.89
CA ASN A 108 -3.54 -4.73 -7.11
C ASN A 108 -4.15 -3.65 -8.00
N SER A 109 -3.75 -3.61 -9.29
CA SER A 109 -4.31 -2.69 -10.28
C SER A 109 -4.93 -3.42 -11.48
N ILE A 110 -6.19 -3.13 -11.79
CA ILE A 110 -6.91 -3.74 -12.93
C ILE A 110 -7.39 -2.63 -13.86
N VAL A 111 -7.08 -2.76 -15.16
CA VAL A 111 -7.57 -1.82 -16.18
C VAL A 111 -9.05 -2.08 -16.45
N ILE A 112 -9.88 -1.07 -16.19
CA ILE A 112 -11.30 -1.08 -16.48
C ILE A 112 -11.63 -0.10 -17.63
N SER A 113 -12.60 -0.47 -18.46
CA SER A 113 -13.16 0.41 -19.48
C SER A 113 -14.35 1.18 -18.92
N LYS A 114 -14.35 2.50 -19.09
CA LYS A 114 -15.48 3.39 -18.77
C LYS A 114 -16.22 3.83 -20.05
N GLY A 115 -16.12 3.06 -21.13
CA GLY A 115 -16.76 3.37 -22.40
C GLY A 115 -16.21 4.65 -23.03
N ARG A 116 -17.08 5.64 -23.31
CA ARG A 116 -16.68 6.93 -23.91
C ARG A 116 -15.76 7.76 -23.02
N TYR A 117 -15.74 7.48 -21.71
CA TYR A 117 -14.86 8.14 -20.73
C TYR A 117 -13.44 7.55 -20.69
N GLY A 118 -13.13 6.60 -21.57
CA GLY A 118 -11.80 6.03 -21.72
C GLY A 118 -11.54 4.82 -20.81
N ARG A 119 -10.27 4.57 -20.50
CA ARG A 119 -9.81 3.46 -19.66
C ARG A 119 -9.09 4.01 -18.44
N THR A 120 -9.35 3.44 -17.28
CA THR A 120 -8.66 3.78 -16.03
C THR A 120 -8.23 2.51 -15.31
N ARG A 121 -7.36 2.62 -14.31
CA ARG A 121 -7.07 1.50 -13.41
C ARG A 121 -7.92 1.65 -12.16
N GLU A 122 -8.61 0.58 -11.80
CA GLU A 122 -9.13 0.37 -10.47
C GLU A 122 -8.01 -0.23 -9.61
N ILE A 123 -7.77 0.36 -8.44
CA ILE A 123 -6.65 0.06 -7.56
C ILE A 123 -7.20 -0.34 -6.20
N LYS A 124 -6.61 -1.37 -5.61
CA LYS A 124 -6.89 -1.85 -4.25
C LYS A 124 -5.58 -2.13 -3.53
N VAL A 125 -5.47 -1.75 -2.27
CA VAL A 125 -4.34 -2.16 -1.42
C VAL A 125 -4.55 -3.61 -0.99
N GLU A 126 -3.58 -4.49 -1.25
CA GLU A 126 -3.68 -5.93 -0.92
C GLU A 126 -3.12 -6.26 0.46
N MET A 127 -2.19 -5.45 0.95
CA MET A 127 -1.58 -5.62 2.27
C MET A 127 -2.43 -5.00 3.39
N PRO A 128 -2.38 -5.54 4.63
CA PRO A 128 -2.97 -4.89 5.79
C PRO A 128 -2.45 -3.46 5.94
N ILE A 129 -3.38 -2.53 6.15
CA ILE A 129 -3.06 -1.10 6.20
C ILE A 129 -2.18 -0.79 7.41
N GLU A 130 -2.43 -1.44 8.53
CA GLU A 130 -1.68 -1.27 9.77
C GLU A 130 -0.19 -1.62 9.60
N ASP A 131 0.10 -2.71 8.88
CA ASP A 131 1.46 -3.15 8.59
C ASP A 131 2.19 -2.16 7.69
N LEU A 132 1.55 -1.75 6.58
CA LEU A 132 2.12 -0.75 5.67
C LEU A 132 2.38 0.59 6.37
N LYS A 133 1.41 1.05 7.17
CA LYS A 133 1.50 2.30 7.91
C LYS A 133 2.65 2.23 8.91
N LYS A 134 2.74 1.16 9.69
CA LYS A 134 3.84 0.95 10.64
C LYS A 134 5.21 1.08 9.97
N VAL A 135 5.40 0.43 8.83
CA VAL A 135 6.67 0.47 8.08
C VAL A 135 6.94 1.86 7.50
N LEU A 136 5.92 2.53 6.96
CA LEU A 136 6.07 3.90 6.46
C LEU A 136 6.47 4.88 7.56
N LEU A 137 5.95 4.70 8.79
CA LEU A 137 6.26 5.55 9.93
C LEU A 137 7.66 5.32 10.52
N GLU A 138 8.38 4.29 10.11
CA GLU A 138 9.81 4.16 10.43
C GLU A 138 10.65 5.23 9.70
N ASP A 139 10.15 5.80 8.60
CA ASP A 139 10.84 6.87 7.86
C ASP A 139 10.50 8.24 8.46
N TYR A 140 11.48 8.86 9.13
CA TYR A 140 11.36 10.18 9.75
C TYR A 140 10.86 11.27 8.78
N ARG A 141 11.09 11.12 7.47
CA ARG A 141 10.64 12.09 6.46
C ARG A 141 9.12 12.07 6.29
N LEU A 142 8.47 10.96 6.66
CA LEU A 142 7.04 10.76 6.58
C LEU A 142 6.31 11.13 7.87
N GLU A 143 7.01 11.42 8.98
CA GLU A 143 6.37 11.90 10.21
C GLU A 143 5.54 13.17 9.97
N ASN A 144 5.98 14.04 9.06
CA ASN A 144 5.22 15.23 8.69
C ASN A 144 3.90 14.89 7.97
N LEU A 145 3.81 13.75 7.28
CA LEU A 145 2.58 13.31 6.62
C LEU A 145 1.49 12.94 7.63
N LEU A 146 1.87 12.38 8.79
CA LEU A 146 0.92 12.08 9.87
C LEU A 146 0.18 13.31 10.37
N LYS A 147 0.86 14.47 10.40
CA LYS A 147 0.25 15.73 10.84
C LYS A 147 -0.96 16.10 9.98
N TYR A 148 -0.96 15.69 8.71
CA TYR A 148 -2.00 15.99 7.74
C TYR A 148 -3.01 14.86 7.55
N GLU A 149 -2.84 13.72 8.21
CA GLU A 149 -3.73 12.57 8.07
C GLU A 149 -5.18 12.92 8.43
N LYS A 150 -5.38 13.61 9.56
CA LYS A 150 -6.71 14.04 10.03
C LYS A 150 -7.36 15.05 9.08
N ASP A 151 -6.60 16.04 8.63
CA ASP A 151 -7.06 17.05 7.67
C ASP A 151 -7.50 16.41 6.35
N LEU A 152 -6.74 15.42 5.87
CA LEU A 152 -7.03 14.74 4.60
C LEU A 152 -8.24 13.81 4.72
N LYS A 153 -8.37 13.08 5.83
CA LYS A 153 -9.58 12.28 6.10
C LYS A 153 -10.83 13.17 6.13
N SER A 154 -10.73 14.35 6.74
CA SER A 154 -11.81 15.35 6.73
C SER A 154 -12.12 15.82 5.30
N LEU A 155 -11.12 16.16 4.50
CA LEU A 155 -11.32 16.59 3.11
C LEU A 155 -11.94 15.50 2.22
N ILE A 156 -11.57 14.23 2.43
CA ILE A 156 -12.13 13.10 1.70
C ILE A 156 -13.60 12.87 2.08
N SER A 157 -13.97 13.11 3.34
CA SER A 157 -15.35 13.00 3.81
C SER A 157 -16.29 14.15 3.38
N LEU A 158 -15.74 15.26 2.86
CA LEU A 158 -16.44 16.52 2.58
C LEU A 158 -16.63 16.81 1.08
N ASP A 159 -16.61 15.77 0.23
CA ASP A 159 -16.57 15.76 -1.25
C ASP A 159 -15.17 15.78 -1.85
N THR A 160 -14.82 14.74 -2.60
CA THR A 160 -13.72 14.82 -3.60
C THR A 160 -13.86 13.94 -4.83
N PHE A 161 -14.92 13.14 -4.94
CA PHE A 161 -15.26 12.45 -6.20
C PHE A 161 -16.70 12.82 -6.53
N GLY A 162 -16.87 14.04 -7.03
CA GLY A 162 -18.14 14.44 -7.63
C GLY A 162 -18.55 13.41 -8.67
N ASP A 163 -19.84 13.06 -8.65
CA ASP A 163 -20.47 12.14 -9.58
C ASP A 163 -19.94 12.31 -11.00
N VAL A 164 -19.33 11.24 -11.53
CA VAL A 164 -19.15 11.02 -12.97
C VAL A 164 -19.67 9.64 -13.33
#